data_AF-A0AAE0HZQ5-F1
#
_entry.id   AF-A0AAE0HZQ5-F1
#
_cell.length_a   1.000
_cell.length_b   1.000
_cell.length_c   1.000
_cell.angle_alpha   90.00
_cell.angle_beta   90.00
_cell.angle_gamma   90.00
#
_symmetry.space_group_name_H-M   'P 1'
#
loop_
_entity.id
_entity.type
_entity.pdbx_description
1 polymer ?
#
loop_
_entity_poly.entity_id
_entity_poly.type
_entity_poly.pdbx_seq_one_letter_code
_entity_poly.pdbx_strand_id
1 'polypeptide(L)'
;MLSDRLLESLNLQKLQSTIIKFGTANVLLAVLAIAATALVVDYAHMLYLRSKMPPGPFPLPIIGNTFSLPDNKPWIYFEELSKKYNTPLITFWIGRNPTLWINDAWAAHDIFEKKAQIYASRPRMVVFGELGTGQSNLVTMRILSNADRDHWRIHRKLMHIGVGVQSVRGYREIQNNESKVVALDFLRTPAEYVKHLERYATSVVSIIAFGRRVASYNDPIITEVIALMQLAADLNVPGKSFPMLLETFPFLARFPTFMPWFKGLGIRRNQKGGHYFFKSLADEAVEQYDQKSPSEKASMPTPYAVTLAAEAEKYHLPSAELSSLTGNLFGAGADTSSSTLVTFVLACCAFPEAMQKAQAELDAVVGPTRSPHWDDSPNLPYINAFVKEVLRWRSVAIIGGQPHSPTQDDTYNGWLIPSGCWIQGNVWAIHHNEREFPDPDRFCPDRYIEGHELYRKFPGDRGYMTFGWGRRVCSGQALAEQGTWVTVARLLWGFTIKKARDEKTGKEIDVDIFAYTNGLNMRPVPFRCEILPRTEEIREAIVREGEQALRGLKVHDGESKYRMSTFYQQTREKLKEEVRLDEKGNVQIVKIKK
;
A
#
# COMPACT_ATOMS: atom_id res chain seq x y z
N MET A 1 20.42 31.83 10.62
CA MET A 1 21.02 32.58 11.75
C MET A 1 21.81 31.74 12.75
N LEU A 2 21.44 30.48 13.06
CA LEU A 2 22.30 29.57 13.86
C LEU A 2 23.28 28.72 13.01
N SER A 3 23.03 28.57 11.70
CA SER A 3 23.92 27.87 10.76
C SER A 3 25.13 28.70 10.32
N ASP A 4 24.94 30.01 10.13
CA ASP A 4 25.99 30.90 9.59
C ASP A 4 27.07 31.18 10.65
N ARG A 5 26.68 31.25 11.93
CA ARG A 5 27.63 31.41 13.06
C ARG A 5 28.41 30.14 13.41
N LEU A 6 27.92 28.95 13.04
CA LEU A 6 28.64 27.70 13.25
C LEU A 6 29.73 27.49 12.18
N LEU A 7 29.46 27.91 10.94
CA LEU A 7 30.44 27.88 9.84
C LEU A 7 31.51 28.97 9.95
N GLU A 8 31.20 30.15 10.51
CA GLU A 8 32.19 31.20 10.81
C GLU A 8 33.13 30.84 11.99
N SER A 9 32.77 29.85 12.81
CA SER A 9 33.58 29.45 13.98
C SER A 9 34.71 28.45 13.65
N LEU A 10 34.66 27.81 12.47
CA LEU A 10 35.75 27.00 11.93
C LEU A 10 36.79 27.92 11.30
N ASN A 11 37.47 28.64 12.18
CA ASN A 11 38.47 29.63 11.83
C ASN A 11 39.63 28.94 11.10
N LEU A 12 39.65 29.00 9.76
CA LEU A 12 40.67 28.36 8.90
C LEU A 12 42.10 28.72 9.35
N GLN A 13 42.29 29.93 9.89
CA GLN A 13 43.55 30.39 10.49
C GLN A 13 43.93 29.65 11.79
N LYS A 14 42.96 29.24 12.63
CA LYS A 14 43.22 28.38 13.80
C LYS A 14 43.54 26.96 13.40
N LEU A 15 42.90 26.44 12.35
CA LEU A 15 43.20 25.12 11.81
C LEU A 15 44.63 25.10 11.23
N GLN A 16 44.99 26.12 10.46
CA GLN A 16 46.36 26.30 9.92
C GLN A 16 47.41 26.41 11.03
N SER A 17 47.18 27.24 12.05
CA SER A 17 48.16 27.41 13.14
C SER A 17 48.30 26.18 14.03
N THR A 18 47.23 25.40 14.21
CA THR A 18 47.27 24.13 14.96
C THR A 18 48.00 23.03 14.17
N ILE A 19 47.78 22.97 12.85
CA ILE A 19 48.50 22.06 11.94
C ILE A 19 50.00 22.38 11.91
N ILE A 20 50.37 23.66 11.93
CA ILE A 20 51.78 24.10 11.98
C ILE A 20 52.42 23.80 13.34
N LYS A 21 51.66 23.93 14.44
CA LYS A 21 52.18 23.75 15.82
C LYS A 21 52.34 22.28 16.25
N PHE A 22 51.44 21.39 15.80
CA PHE A 22 51.45 19.98 16.21
C PHE A 22 51.91 19.03 15.10
N GLY A 23 52.06 19.50 13.86
CA GLY A 23 52.34 18.65 12.70
C GLY A 23 51.07 17.96 12.18
N THR A 24 50.94 17.88 10.86
CA THR A 24 49.79 17.27 10.15
C THR A 24 49.47 15.85 10.63
N ALA A 25 50.51 15.07 10.94
CA ALA A 25 50.37 13.69 11.43
C ALA A 25 49.67 13.62 12.80
N ASN A 26 50.02 14.49 13.75
CA ASN A 26 49.41 14.47 15.09
C ASN A 26 47.97 14.96 15.07
N VAL A 27 47.64 15.94 14.23
CA VAL A 27 46.25 16.38 14.01
C VAL A 27 45.42 15.25 13.40
N LEU A 28 45.95 14.54 12.40
CA LEU A 28 45.27 13.39 11.80
C LEU A 28 45.06 12.25 12.81
N LEU A 29 46.08 11.93 13.62
CA LEU A 29 46.00 10.93 14.69
C LEU A 29 44.96 11.31 15.75
N ALA A 30 44.90 12.58 16.16
CA ALA A 30 43.89 13.05 17.11
C ALA A 30 42.46 12.94 16.53
N VAL A 31 42.26 13.30 15.25
CA VAL A 31 40.96 13.16 14.58
C VAL A 31 40.56 11.68 14.47
N LEU A 32 41.48 10.80 14.09
CA LEU A 32 41.23 9.36 14.02
C LEU A 32 40.92 8.77 15.40
N ALA A 33 41.63 9.19 16.45
CA ALA A 33 41.37 8.75 17.82
C ALA A 33 40.00 9.20 18.34
N ILE A 34 39.60 10.45 18.04
CA ILE A 34 38.26 10.97 18.37
C ILE A 34 37.19 10.19 17.62
N ALA A 35 37.38 9.96 16.31
CA ALA A 35 36.44 9.19 15.49
C ALA A 35 36.32 7.73 15.97
N ALA A 36 37.43 7.09 16.33
CA ALA A 36 37.43 5.74 16.87
C ALA A 36 36.74 5.68 18.24
N THR A 37 37.00 6.65 19.12
CA THR A 37 36.34 6.74 20.44
C THR A 37 34.84 6.94 20.28
N ALA A 38 34.41 7.87 19.41
CA ALA A 38 33.01 8.10 19.10
C ALA A 38 32.33 6.83 18.56
N LEU A 39 33.00 6.09 17.68
CA LEU A 39 32.52 4.82 17.14
C LEU A 39 32.37 3.74 18.23
N VAL A 40 33.33 3.64 19.14
CA VAL A 40 33.27 2.68 20.27
C VAL A 40 32.13 3.02 21.21
N VAL A 41 31.95 4.30 21.55
CA VAL A 41 30.85 4.76 22.41
C VAL A 41 29.49 4.54 21.75
N ASP A 42 29.35 4.86 20.46
CA ASP A 42 28.13 4.58 19.67
C ASP A 42 27.81 3.09 19.66
N TYR A 43 28.81 2.25 19.40
CA TYR A 43 28.62 0.81 19.35
C TYR A 43 28.31 0.21 20.72
N ALA A 44 28.95 0.69 21.79
CA ALA A 44 28.62 0.29 23.16
C ALA A 44 27.17 0.65 23.51
N HIS A 45 26.70 1.84 23.12
CA HIS A 45 25.30 2.24 23.30
C HIS A 45 24.34 1.35 22.51
N MET A 46 24.68 1.00 21.27
CA MET A 46 23.92 0.07 20.44
C MET A 46 23.80 -1.32 21.11
N LEU A 47 24.89 -1.86 21.63
CA LEU A 47 24.90 -3.16 22.32
C LEU A 47 24.13 -3.13 23.64
N TYR A 48 24.23 -2.03 24.39
CA TYR A 48 23.41 -1.81 25.58
C TYR A 48 21.93 -1.80 25.23
N LEU A 49 21.52 -1.06 24.19
CA LEU A 49 20.12 -1.02 23.76
C LEU A 49 19.66 -2.42 23.31
N ARG A 50 20.46 -3.12 22.49
CA ARG A 50 20.20 -4.50 22.08
C ARG A 50 19.95 -5.44 23.26
N SER A 51 20.70 -5.29 24.35
CA SER A 51 20.55 -6.16 25.54
C SER A 51 19.17 -6.04 26.22
N LYS A 52 18.47 -4.92 26.00
CA LYS A 52 17.14 -4.65 26.56
C LYS A 52 15.99 -4.90 25.58
N MET A 53 16.29 -4.92 24.28
CA MET A 53 15.29 -5.13 23.23
C MET A 53 15.01 -6.63 23.01
N PRO A 54 13.93 -6.98 22.28
CA PRO A 54 13.70 -8.36 21.86
C PRO A 54 14.91 -8.93 21.11
N PRO A 55 15.12 -10.25 21.14
CA PRO A 55 16.32 -10.85 20.56
C PRO A 55 16.35 -10.73 19.03
N GLY A 56 17.51 -10.98 18.46
CA GLY A 56 17.74 -10.92 17.02
C GLY A 56 19.21 -11.07 16.67
N PRO A 57 19.54 -11.12 15.36
CA PRO A 57 20.91 -11.28 14.91
C PRO A 57 21.84 -10.21 15.51
N PHE A 58 23.10 -10.59 15.75
CA PHE A 58 24.06 -9.68 16.35
C PHE A 58 24.45 -8.58 15.34
N PRO A 59 24.35 -7.29 15.70
CA PRO A 59 24.61 -6.21 14.77
C PRO A 59 26.11 -5.84 14.70
N LEU A 60 26.56 -5.53 13.49
CA LEU A 60 27.90 -4.97 13.26
C LEU A 60 27.92 -3.46 13.52
N PRO A 61 29.09 -2.88 13.84
CA PRO A 61 29.24 -1.43 13.96
C PRO A 61 28.90 -0.74 12.63
N ILE A 62 28.32 0.45 12.71
CA ILE A 62 27.85 1.29 11.59
C ILE A 62 26.68 0.69 10.78
N ILE A 63 26.88 -0.49 10.18
CA ILE A 63 25.96 -1.10 9.21
C ILE A 63 24.85 -1.95 9.85
N GLY A 64 24.98 -2.30 11.12
CA GLY A 64 24.01 -3.15 11.81
C GLY A 64 23.92 -4.53 11.15
N ASN A 65 22.72 -4.90 10.72
CA ASN A 65 22.40 -6.16 10.04
C ASN A 65 22.03 -5.96 8.57
N THR A 66 22.16 -4.74 8.00
CA THR A 66 21.66 -4.41 6.65
C THR A 66 22.05 -5.44 5.58
N PHE A 67 23.31 -5.88 5.54
CA PHE A 67 23.80 -6.82 4.53
C PHE A 67 23.40 -8.29 4.78
N SER A 68 22.80 -8.59 5.93
CA SER A 68 22.17 -9.88 6.22
C SER A 68 20.75 -9.97 5.65
N LEU A 69 20.18 -8.90 5.10
CA LEU A 69 18.87 -8.94 4.47
C LEU A 69 18.90 -9.79 3.19
N PRO A 70 17.91 -10.68 2.99
CA PRO A 70 17.66 -11.31 1.71
C PRO A 70 17.36 -10.27 0.62
N ASP A 71 17.70 -10.60 -0.63
CA ASP A 71 17.38 -9.75 -1.78
C ASP A 71 15.89 -9.74 -2.13
N ASN A 72 15.21 -10.86 -1.85
CA ASN A 72 13.79 -11.06 -2.17
C ASN A 72 13.04 -11.50 -0.92
N LYS A 73 11.81 -11.01 -0.76
CA LYS A 73 10.84 -11.44 0.26
C LYS A 73 11.43 -11.52 1.70
N PRO A 74 12.01 -10.43 2.23
CA PRO A 74 12.68 -10.45 3.54
C PRO A 74 11.76 -10.82 4.72
N TRP A 75 10.44 -10.69 4.58
CA TRP A 75 9.47 -11.11 5.58
C TRP A 75 9.50 -12.62 5.89
N ILE A 76 9.91 -13.46 4.94
CA ILE A 76 10.08 -14.91 5.18
C ILE A 76 11.26 -15.13 6.12
N TYR A 77 12.36 -14.42 5.91
CA TYR A 77 13.52 -14.49 6.80
C TYR A 77 13.18 -14.02 8.23
N PHE A 78 12.33 -13.02 8.40
CA PHE A 78 11.90 -12.60 9.74
C PHE A 78 11.01 -13.64 10.44
N GLU A 79 10.23 -14.41 9.69
CA GLU A 79 9.50 -15.57 10.20
C GLU A 79 10.47 -16.67 10.67
N GLU A 80 11.48 -17.01 9.86
CA GLU A 80 12.52 -17.97 10.23
C GLU A 80 13.29 -17.55 11.48
N LEU A 81 13.63 -16.26 11.60
CA LEU A 81 14.25 -15.72 12.81
C LEU A 81 13.33 -15.83 14.03
N SER A 82 12.04 -15.53 13.88
CA SER A 82 11.04 -15.69 14.94
C SER A 82 10.98 -17.12 15.46
N LYS A 83 10.96 -18.10 14.55
CA LYS A 83 11.03 -19.55 14.87
C LYS A 83 12.35 -19.90 15.55
N LYS A 84 13.49 -19.43 15.03
CA LYS A 84 14.83 -19.71 15.58
C LYS A 84 15.03 -19.18 17.00
N TYR A 85 14.58 -17.96 17.27
CA TYR A 85 14.71 -17.35 18.60
C TYR A 85 13.54 -17.69 19.53
N ASN A 86 12.54 -18.44 19.04
CA ASN A 86 11.32 -18.80 19.76
C ASN A 86 10.64 -17.59 20.42
N THR A 87 10.45 -16.52 19.64
CA THR A 87 9.81 -15.29 20.11
C THR A 87 8.96 -14.64 19.03
N PRO A 88 7.83 -14.01 19.37
CA PRO A 88 7.01 -13.27 18.41
C PRO A 88 7.68 -11.98 17.90
N LEU A 89 8.65 -11.43 18.65
CA LEU A 89 9.28 -10.14 18.38
C LEU A 89 10.76 -10.32 18.03
N ILE A 90 11.19 -9.82 16.87
CA ILE A 90 12.59 -9.87 16.41
C ILE A 90 13.15 -8.46 16.21
N THR A 91 14.29 -8.16 16.83
CA THR A 91 15.00 -6.91 16.60
C THR A 91 16.04 -7.07 15.49
N PHE A 92 15.99 -6.19 14.49
CA PHE A 92 16.90 -6.13 13.37
C PHE A 92 17.44 -4.72 13.19
N TRP A 93 18.73 -4.56 12.96
CA TRP A 93 19.34 -3.23 12.88
C TRP A 93 19.59 -2.81 11.43
N ILE A 94 18.92 -1.75 10.97
CA ILE A 94 19.21 -1.12 9.67
C ILE A 94 20.15 0.04 9.95
N GLY A 95 21.45 -0.16 9.71
CA GLY A 95 22.49 0.78 10.12
C GLY A 95 22.55 0.96 11.65
N ARG A 96 22.11 2.14 12.13
CA ARG A 96 21.99 2.49 13.56
C ARG A 96 20.56 2.43 14.08
N ASN A 97 19.57 2.21 13.23
CA ASN A 97 18.17 2.24 13.61
C ASN A 97 17.71 0.83 13.98
N PRO A 98 17.19 0.60 15.21
CA PRO A 98 16.55 -0.66 15.54
C PRO A 98 15.17 -0.74 14.86
N THR A 99 14.94 -1.87 14.20
CA THR A 99 13.67 -2.23 13.56
C THR A 99 13.13 -3.49 14.21
N LEU A 100 11.96 -3.37 14.82
CA LEU A 100 11.25 -4.45 15.48
C LEU A 100 10.25 -5.09 14.52
N TRP A 101 10.37 -6.40 14.30
CA TRP A 101 9.44 -7.19 13.50
C TRP A 101 8.52 -8.00 14.41
N ILE A 102 7.20 -7.88 14.20
CA ILE A 102 6.17 -8.61 14.95
C ILE A 102 5.61 -9.71 14.05
N ASN A 103 5.83 -10.96 14.43
CA ASN A 103 5.51 -12.15 13.63
C ASN A 103 4.28 -12.94 14.12
N ASP A 104 3.59 -12.41 15.13
CA ASP A 104 2.52 -13.11 15.86
C ASP A 104 1.26 -12.24 15.97
N ALA A 105 0.10 -12.86 15.79
CA ALA A 105 -1.20 -12.18 15.80
C ALA A 105 -1.51 -11.50 17.14
N TRP A 106 -1.23 -12.18 18.26
CA TRP A 106 -1.56 -11.70 19.60
C TRP A 106 -0.64 -10.56 20.00
N ALA A 107 0.65 -10.68 19.70
CA ALA A 107 1.60 -9.59 19.91
C ALA A 107 1.27 -8.36 19.05
N ALA A 108 0.88 -8.55 17.79
CA ALA A 108 0.46 -7.46 16.92
C ALA A 108 -0.80 -6.77 17.45
N HIS A 109 -1.78 -7.53 17.93
CA HIS A 109 -2.99 -6.99 18.53
C HIS A 109 -2.70 -6.22 19.84
N ASP A 110 -1.87 -6.76 20.74
CA ASP A 110 -1.53 -6.09 21.99
C ASP A 110 -0.79 -4.77 21.76
N ILE A 111 0.14 -4.73 20.81
CA ILE A 111 0.96 -3.56 20.54
C ILE A 111 0.21 -2.54 19.67
N PHE A 112 -0.33 -2.96 18.53
CA PHE A 112 -0.89 -2.00 17.58
C PHE A 112 -2.36 -1.66 17.83
N GLU A 113 -3.14 -2.56 18.44
CA GLU A 113 -4.56 -2.32 18.72
C GLU A 113 -4.73 -1.75 20.13
N LYS A 114 -4.38 -2.53 21.17
CA LYS A 114 -4.61 -2.12 22.57
C LYS A 114 -3.79 -0.89 22.97
N LYS A 115 -2.58 -0.75 22.43
CA LYS A 115 -1.68 0.39 22.68
C LYS A 115 -1.61 1.37 21.49
N ALA A 116 -2.64 1.44 20.65
CA ALA A 116 -2.67 2.30 19.46
C ALA A 116 -2.33 3.78 19.71
N GLN A 117 -2.48 4.31 20.93
CA GLN A 117 -2.13 5.71 21.23
C GLN A 117 -0.63 5.99 21.11
N ILE A 118 0.17 5.01 21.55
CA ILE A 118 1.62 5.04 21.59
C ILE A 118 2.16 4.73 20.20
N TYR A 119 1.60 3.71 19.53
CA TYR A 119 2.14 3.15 18.30
C TYR A 119 1.56 3.72 16.99
N ALA A 120 0.82 4.83 17.03
CA ALA A 120 0.20 5.42 15.82
C ALA A 120 1.14 6.29 14.96
N SER A 121 2.35 6.60 15.44
CA SER A 121 3.29 7.43 14.68
C SER A 121 3.94 6.65 13.54
N ARG A 122 4.67 7.37 12.68
CA ARG A 122 5.53 6.80 11.66
C ARG A 122 6.98 7.10 12.01
N PRO A 123 7.91 6.18 11.74
CA PRO A 123 9.30 6.47 11.97
C PRO A 123 9.84 7.41 10.89
N ARG A 124 11.07 7.90 11.10
CA ARG A 124 11.79 8.64 10.06
C ARG A 124 12.18 7.67 8.94
N MET A 125 11.57 7.83 7.76
CA MET A 125 11.89 7.09 6.53
C MET A 125 12.54 8.05 5.54
N VAL A 126 13.79 7.80 5.16
CA VAL A 126 14.54 8.68 4.25
C VAL A 126 14.05 8.49 2.81
N VAL A 127 13.94 7.24 2.35
CA VAL A 127 13.61 6.88 0.98
C VAL A 127 12.13 7.13 0.69
N PHE A 128 11.26 6.45 1.43
CA PHE A 128 9.81 6.52 1.20
C PHE A 128 9.19 7.82 1.72
N GLY A 129 9.74 8.39 2.80
CA GLY A 129 9.24 9.61 3.43
C GLY A 129 9.88 10.88 2.87
N GLU A 130 11.11 11.18 3.27
CA GLU A 130 11.78 12.46 3.01
C GLU A 130 12.05 12.73 1.53
N LEU A 131 12.48 11.72 0.78
CA LEU A 131 12.73 11.82 -0.67
C LEU A 131 11.48 11.58 -1.52
N GLY A 132 10.41 11.06 -0.92
CA GLY A 132 9.12 10.79 -1.54
C GLY A 132 8.11 11.91 -1.29
N THR A 133 6.98 11.56 -0.69
CA THR A 133 5.86 12.49 -0.48
C THR A 133 5.95 13.35 0.79
N GLY A 134 7.03 13.26 1.54
CA GLY A 134 7.25 14.08 2.74
C GLY A 134 6.18 13.85 3.80
N GLN A 135 5.71 14.94 4.41
CA GLN A 135 4.70 14.93 5.49
C GLN A 135 3.30 15.39 5.01
N SER A 136 3.11 15.61 3.70
CA SER A 136 1.81 15.94 3.12
C SER A 136 0.95 14.71 2.80
N ASN A 137 1.51 13.50 2.97
CA ASN A 137 0.82 12.25 2.68
C ASN A 137 0.50 11.46 3.96
N LEU A 138 -0.79 11.16 4.18
CA LEU A 138 -1.31 10.35 5.27
C LEU A 138 -0.48 9.09 5.59
N VAL A 139 0.07 8.41 4.59
CA VAL A 139 0.83 7.16 4.79
C VAL A 139 2.19 7.37 5.47
N THR A 140 2.79 8.57 5.32
CA THR A 140 4.13 8.93 5.82
C THR A 140 4.12 9.94 6.97
N MET A 141 2.95 10.52 7.32
CA MET A 141 2.82 11.49 8.41
C MET A 141 3.30 10.94 9.75
N ARG A 142 4.22 11.67 10.38
CA ARG A 142 4.75 11.40 11.71
C ARG A 142 3.94 12.19 12.74
N ILE A 143 3.74 11.58 13.90
CA ILE A 143 3.05 12.20 15.04
C ILE A 143 4.10 12.39 16.14
N LEU A 144 4.71 13.57 16.22
CA LEU A 144 5.74 13.90 17.21
C LEU A 144 5.25 14.91 18.24
N SER A 145 4.27 15.73 17.87
CA SER A 145 3.61 16.71 18.72
C SER A 145 2.09 16.53 18.72
N ASN A 146 1.40 17.26 19.59
CA ASN A 146 -0.06 17.32 19.57
C ASN A 146 -0.59 17.98 18.28
N ALA A 147 0.11 19.00 17.77
CA ALA A 147 -0.25 19.63 16.50
C ALA A 147 -0.19 18.64 15.33
N ASP A 148 0.87 17.83 15.26
CA ASP A 148 0.98 16.78 14.22
C ASP A 148 -0.14 15.74 14.34
N ARG A 149 -0.52 15.41 15.58
CA ARG A 149 -1.61 14.46 15.85
C ARG A 149 -2.94 14.99 15.33
N ASP A 150 -3.22 16.26 15.58
CA ASP A 150 -4.47 16.90 15.14
C ASP A 150 -4.47 17.09 13.62
N HIS A 151 -3.33 17.45 13.03
CA HIS A 151 -3.17 17.51 11.58
C HIS A 151 -3.39 16.13 10.91
N TRP A 152 -2.81 15.07 11.46
CA TRP A 152 -3.05 13.70 11.01
C TRP A 152 -4.52 13.28 11.16
N ARG A 153 -5.19 13.67 12.25
CA ARG A 153 -6.62 13.40 12.46
C ARG A 153 -7.49 14.07 11.39
N ILE A 154 -7.13 15.27 10.95
CA ILE A 154 -7.82 15.96 9.84
C ILE A 154 -7.72 15.12 8.56
N HIS A 155 -6.51 14.73 8.15
CA HIS A 155 -6.30 13.87 6.98
C HIS A 155 -7.07 12.56 7.09
N ARG A 156 -7.04 11.93 8.26
CA ARG A 156 -7.75 10.68 8.50
C ARG A 156 -9.27 10.86 8.43
N LYS A 157 -9.80 11.97 8.96
CA LYS A 157 -11.21 12.33 8.89
C LYS A 157 -11.64 12.54 7.42
N LEU A 158 -10.85 13.28 6.64
CA LEU A 158 -11.14 13.53 5.22
C LEU A 158 -11.20 12.22 4.43
N MET A 159 -10.24 11.32 4.64
CA MET A 159 -10.30 9.98 4.03
C MET A 159 -11.54 9.19 4.49
N HIS A 160 -11.95 9.29 5.76
CA HIS A 160 -13.17 8.64 6.24
C HIS A 160 -14.46 9.22 5.63
N ILE A 161 -14.48 10.50 5.25
CA ILE A 161 -15.61 11.08 4.51
C ILE A 161 -15.71 10.44 3.12
N GLY A 162 -14.58 10.16 2.46
CA GLY A 162 -14.57 9.51 1.16
C GLY A 162 -14.88 8.00 1.22
N VAL A 163 -14.25 7.26 2.12
CA VAL A 163 -14.28 5.77 2.11
C VAL A 163 -14.62 5.12 3.45
N GLY A 164 -15.17 5.88 4.39
CA GLY A 164 -15.73 5.33 5.62
C GLY A 164 -16.96 4.46 5.38
N VAL A 165 -17.32 3.66 6.38
CA VAL A 165 -18.43 2.69 6.31
C VAL A 165 -19.75 3.32 5.85
N GLN A 166 -20.03 4.57 6.24
CA GLN A 166 -21.25 5.29 5.84
C GLN A 166 -21.24 5.63 4.35
N SER A 167 -20.15 6.20 3.83
CA SER A 167 -20.01 6.58 2.42
C SER A 167 -20.02 5.36 1.51
N VAL A 168 -19.35 4.27 1.93
CA VAL A 168 -19.24 3.02 1.16
C VAL A 168 -20.59 2.35 0.88
N ARG A 169 -21.58 2.52 1.76
CA ARG A 169 -22.95 2.03 1.51
C ARG A 169 -23.56 2.64 0.24
N GLY A 170 -23.28 3.92 -0.01
CA GLY A 170 -23.72 4.63 -1.23
C GLY A 170 -23.01 4.17 -2.50
N TYR A 171 -21.92 3.41 -2.40
CA TYR A 171 -21.16 2.91 -3.55
C TYR A 171 -21.53 1.49 -3.98
N ARG A 172 -22.48 0.85 -3.31
CA ARG A 172 -22.94 -0.51 -3.62
C ARG A 172 -23.37 -0.63 -5.08
N GLU A 173 -24.20 0.28 -5.58
CA GLU A 173 -24.64 0.24 -6.98
C GLU A 173 -23.49 0.34 -7.98
N ILE A 174 -22.50 1.21 -7.71
CA ILE A 174 -21.30 1.35 -8.55
C ILE A 174 -20.51 0.03 -8.55
N GLN A 175 -20.21 -0.52 -7.37
CA GLN A 175 -19.47 -1.77 -7.25
C GLN A 175 -20.23 -2.95 -7.86
N ASN A 176 -21.55 -2.99 -7.72
CA ASN A 176 -22.44 -4.02 -8.27
C ASN A 176 -22.40 -4.00 -9.80
N ASN A 177 -22.60 -2.83 -10.40
CA ASN A 177 -22.60 -2.68 -11.85
C ASN A 177 -21.21 -2.94 -12.42
N GLU A 178 -20.15 -2.42 -11.80
CA GLU A 178 -18.78 -2.66 -12.26
C GLU A 178 -18.38 -4.14 -12.19
N SER A 179 -18.87 -4.88 -11.19
CA SER A 179 -18.60 -6.32 -11.07
C SER A 179 -19.47 -7.18 -12.00
N LYS A 180 -20.67 -6.72 -12.38
CA LYS A 180 -21.43 -7.31 -13.51
C LYS A 180 -20.70 -7.13 -14.83
N VAL A 181 -20.06 -5.98 -15.04
CA VAL A 181 -19.23 -5.73 -16.24
C VAL A 181 -18.04 -6.68 -16.27
N VAL A 182 -17.37 -6.96 -15.14
CA VAL A 182 -16.30 -7.97 -15.09
C VAL A 182 -16.80 -9.34 -15.54
N ALA A 183 -17.96 -9.78 -15.07
CA ALA A 183 -18.54 -11.05 -15.50
C ALA A 183 -18.82 -11.06 -17.01
N LEU A 184 -19.33 -9.96 -17.57
CA LEU A 184 -19.51 -9.81 -19.02
C LEU A 184 -18.17 -9.85 -19.79
N ASP A 185 -17.12 -9.21 -19.26
CA ASP A 185 -15.80 -9.19 -19.86
C ASP A 185 -15.12 -10.58 -19.83
N PHE A 186 -15.36 -11.36 -18.77
CA PHE A 186 -14.92 -12.75 -18.65
C PHE A 186 -15.59 -13.66 -19.70
N LEU A 187 -16.85 -13.40 -20.08
CA LEU A 187 -17.48 -14.13 -21.19
C LEU A 187 -16.87 -13.78 -22.55
N ARG A 188 -16.43 -12.53 -22.74
CA ARG A 188 -15.94 -12.02 -24.03
C ARG A 188 -14.48 -12.36 -24.28
N THR A 189 -13.63 -12.10 -23.28
CA THR A 189 -12.16 -12.19 -23.40
C THR A 189 -11.56 -12.76 -22.11
N PRO A 190 -11.84 -14.03 -21.76
CA PRO A 190 -11.42 -14.64 -20.50
C PRO A 190 -9.90 -14.67 -20.30
N ALA A 191 -9.12 -14.75 -21.39
CA ALA A 191 -7.66 -14.74 -21.33
C ALA A 191 -7.08 -13.45 -20.71
N GLU A 192 -7.82 -12.34 -20.78
CA GLU A 192 -7.42 -11.02 -20.29
C GLU A 192 -7.94 -10.73 -18.88
N TYR A 193 -8.28 -11.77 -18.09
CA TYR A 193 -8.90 -11.63 -16.76
C TYR A 193 -8.17 -10.64 -15.84
N VAL A 194 -6.83 -10.63 -15.84
CA VAL A 194 -6.02 -9.69 -15.04
C VAL A 194 -6.38 -8.24 -15.39
N LYS A 195 -6.43 -7.91 -16.68
CA LYS A 195 -6.73 -6.57 -17.17
C LYS A 195 -8.15 -6.15 -16.82
N HIS A 196 -9.11 -7.08 -16.87
CA HIS A 196 -10.50 -6.83 -16.48
C HIS A 196 -10.63 -6.51 -14.98
N LEU A 197 -9.88 -7.22 -14.14
CA LEU A 197 -9.84 -6.99 -12.69
C LEU A 197 -9.12 -5.68 -12.33
N GLU A 198 -8.05 -5.34 -13.04
CA GLU A 198 -7.35 -4.05 -12.91
C GLU A 198 -8.27 -2.89 -13.32
N ARG A 199 -8.97 -3.02 -14.44
CA ARG A 199 -9.97 -2.05 -14.89
C ARG A 199 -11.11 -1.91 -13.89
N TYR A 200 -11.59 -3.01 -13.31
CA TYR A 200 -12.62 -2.96 -12.26
C TYR A 200 -12.18 -2.14 -11.05
N ALA A 201 -11.04 -2.51 -10.46
CA ALA A 201 -10.54 -1.83 -9.29
C ALA A 201 -10.33 -0.34 -9.57
N THR A 202 -9.64 -0.03 -10.68
CA THR A 202 -9.36 1.35 -11.11
C THR A 202 -10.63 2.15 -11.38
N SER A 203 -11.62 1.54 -12.06
CA SER A 203 -12.86 2.24 -12.40
C SER A 203 -13.68 2.57 -11.15
N VAL A 204 -13.82 1.63 -10.21
CA VAL A 204 -14.56 1.87 -8.95
C VAL A 204 -13.96 3.05 -8.20
N VAL A 205 -12.63 3.08 -8.01
CA VAL A 205 -12.00 4.21 -7.31
C VAL A 205 -11.96 5.49 -8.12
N SER A 206 -11.91 5.42 -9.45
CA SER A 206 -12.00 6.60 -10.33
C SER A 206 -13.39 7.25 -10.23
N ILE A 207 -14.46 6.45 -10.21
CA ILE A 207 -15.83 6.94 -10.05
C ILE A 207 -16.00 7.59 -8.68
N ILE A 208 -15.52 6.94 -7.61
CA ILE A 208 -15.61 7.49 -6.26
C ILE A 208 -14.76 8.76 -6.11
N ALA A 209 -13.53 8.75 -6.65
CA ALA A 209 -12.60 9.86 -6.51
C ALA A 209 -13.01 11.08 -7.36
N PHE A 210 -13.32 10.84 -8.62
CA PHE A 210 -13.42 11.88 -9.66
C PHE A 210 -14.76 11.89 -10.40
N GLY A 211 -15.69 10.99 -10.07
CA GLY A 211 -16.99 10.89 -10.76
C GLY A 211 -16.92 10.27 -12.15
N ARG A 212 -15.76 9.74 -12.54
CA ARG A 212 -15.46 9.28 -13.91
C ARG A 212 -15.15 7.79 -13.95
N ARG A 213 -15.75 7.10 -14.90
CA ARG A 213 -15.57 5.68 -15.18
C ARG A 213 -14.33 5.42 -16.05
N VAL A 214 -13.62 4.34 -15.75
CA VAL A 214 -12.58 3.79 -16.63
C VAL A 214 -13.18 2.61 -17.39
N ALA A 215 -13.65 2.91 -18.62
CA ALA A 215 -14.44 1.98 -19.41
C ALA A 215 -13.60 0.87 -20.08
N SER A 216 -12.37 1.19 -20.49
CA SER A 216 -11.49 0.28 -21.22
C SER A 216 -10.27 -0.08 -20.39
N TYR A 217 -9.87 -1.35 -20.43
CA TYR A 217 -8.63 -1.80 -19.78
C TYR A 217 -7.37 -1.27 -20.49
N ASN A 218 -7.51 -0.71 -21.69
CA ASN A 218 -6.42 -0.05 -22.42
C ASN A 218 -6.24 1.43 -22.04
N ASP A 219 -7.03 1.95 -21.09
CA ASP A 219 -6.82 3.31 -20.59
C ASP A 219 -5.43 3.39 -19.92
N PRO A 220 -4.51 4.24 -20.43
CA PRO A 220 -3.17 4.35 -19.88
C PRO A 220 -3.14 4.69 -18.39
N ILE A 221 -4.18 5.34 -17.86
CA ILE A 221 -4.26 5.69 -16.44
C ILE A 221 -4.14 4.44 -15.54
N ILE A 222 -4.64 3.29 -15.99
CA ILE A 222 -4.53 2.02 -15.27
C ILE A 222 -3.04 1.64 -15.15
N THR A 223 -2.36 1.51 -16.30
CA THR A 223 -0.96 1.08 -16.35
C THR A 223 -0.02 2.05 -15.63
N GLU A 224 -0.27 3.35 -15.74
CA GLU A 224 0.57 4.39 -15.14
C GLU A 224 0.43 4.42 -13.61
N VAL A 225 -0.79 4.29 -13.09
CA VAL A 225 -1.07 4.29 -11.65
C VAL A 225 -0.58 3.01 -11.00
N ILE A 226 -0.82 1.85 -11.62
CA ILE A 226 -0.33 0.56 -11.10
C ILE A 226 1.20 0.57 -11.04
N ALA A 227 1.89 1.02 -12.09
CA ALA A 227 3.35 1.11 -12.09
C ALA A 227 3.89 2.03 -11.00
N LEU A 228 3.22 3.17 -10.76
CA LEU A 228 3.59 4.09 -9.68
C LEU A 228 3.41 3.44 -8.29
N MET A 229 2.32 2.71 -8.08
CA MET A 229 2.04 2.04 -6.81
C MET A 229 2.98 0.87 -6.55
N GLN A 230 3.32 0.08 -7.57
CA GLN A 230 4.29 -1.01 -7.45
C GLN A 230 5.69 -0.48 -7.09
N LEU A 231 6.13 0.59 -7.75
CA LEU A 231 7.39 1.24 -7.38
C LEU A 231 7.36 1.76 -5.93
N ALA A 232 6.27 2.39 -5.50
CA ALA A 232 6.12 2.85 -4.13
C ALA A 232 6.16 1.68 -3.12
N ALA A 233 5.53 0.55 -3.46
CA ALA A 233 5.52 -0.65 -2.63
C ALA A 233 6.92 -1.29 -2.53
N ASP A 234 7.70 -1.29 -3.62
CA ASP A 234 9.09 -1.78 -3.63
C ASP A 234 10.01 -0.93 -2.74
N LEU A 235 9.87 0.41 -2.84
CA LEU A 235 10.65 1.37 -2.04
C LEU A 235 10.30 1.38 -0.54
N ASN A 236 9.24 0.67 -0.15
CA ASN A 236 8.84 0.54 1.25
C ASN A 236 9.44 -0.71 1.93
N VAL A 237 10.03 -1.63 1.16
CA VAL A 237 10.66 -2.84 1.72
C VAL A 237 12.14 -2.56 1.99
N PRO A 238 12.65 -2.87 3.21
CA PRO A 238 14.08 -2.77 3.49
C PRO A 238 14.92 -3.57 2.49
N GLY A 239 16.03 -2.99 2.05
CA GLY A 239 16.94 -3.63 1.08
C GLY A 239 18.39 -3.25 1.31
N LYS A 240 19.30 -4.07 0.76
CA LYS A 240 20.77 -3.89 0.85
C LYS A 240 21.40 -3.27 -0.40
N SER A 241 20.59 -2.85 -1.37
CA SER A 241 21.01 -2.17 -2.60
C SER A 241 20.49 -0.71 -2.61
N PHE A 242 21.07 0.13 -3.48
CA PHE A 242 20.50 1.46 -3.70
C PHE A 242 19.16 1.36 -4.45
N PRO A 243 18.16 2.19 -4.10
CA PRO A 243 18.24 3.34 -3.19
C PRO A 243 18.05 3.03 -1.69
N MET A 244 17.72 1.80 -1.29
CA MET A 244 17.42 1.44 0.10
C MET A 244 18.60 1.59 1.08
N LEU A 245 19.84 1.52 0.60
CA LEU A 245 21.03 1.84 1.41
C LEU A 245 21.02 3.28 1.97
N LEU A 246 20.21 4.19 1.44
CA LEU A 246 20.02 5.53 2.02
C LEU A 246 19.38 5.47 3.42
N GLU A 247 18.62 4.44 3.76
CA GLU A 247 18.11 4.23 5.12
C GLU A 247 19.23 3.85 6.10
N THR A 248 20.24 3.11 5.61
CA THR A 248 21.43 2.73 6.39
C THR A 248 22.42 3.89 6.51
N PHE A 249 22.54 4.70 5.45
CA PHE A 249 23.44 5.85 5.37
C PHE A 249 22.68 7.16 5.02
N PRO A 250 21.89 7.73 5.94
CA PRO A 250 21.05 8.90 5.67
C PRO A 250 21.80 10.14 5.19
N PHE A 251 23.10 10.27 5.49
CA PHE A 251 23.91 11.40 5.05
C PHE A 251 24.04 11.46 3.53
N LEU A 252 23.93 10.33 2.82
CA LEU A 252 23.96 10.26 1.35
C LEU A 252 22.77 10.97 0.69
N ALA A 253 21.65 11.10 1.41
CA ALA A 253 20.47 11.82 0.92
C ALA A 253 20.69 13.34 0.79
N ARG A 254 21.75 13.89 1.37
CA ARG A 254 22.12 15.32 1.27
C ARG A 254 22.83 15.68 -0.03
N PHE A 255 23.25 14.68 -0.81
CA PHE A 255 23.97 14.90 -2.06
C PHE A 255 23.00 15.29 -3.20
N PRO A 256 23.52 15.88 -4.29
CA PRO A 256 22.71 16.22 -5.46
C PRO A 256 22.01 14.99 -6.08
N THR A 257 20.78 15.18 -6.56
CA THR A 257 19.90 14.12 -7.08
C THR A 257 20.42 13.38 -8.32
N PHE A 258 21.48 13.88 -8.98
CA PHE A 258 22.10 13.19 -10.11
C PHE A 258 23.03 12.05 -9.69
N MET A 259 23.33 11.90 -8.41
CA MET A 259 24.24 10.88 -7.92
C MET A 259 23.70 9.46 -8.18
N PRO A 260 24.58 8.46 -8.41
CA PRO A 260 24.18 7.10 -8.77
C PRO A 260 23.24 6.42 -7.76
N TRP A 261 23.33 6.76 -6.48
CA TRP A 261 22.50 6.17 -5.41
C TRP A 261 21.05 6.66 -5.37
N PHE A 262 20.69 7.70 -6.13
CA PHE A 262 19.28 8.10 -6.32
C PHE A 262 18.61 7.39 -7.50
N LYS A 263 19.35 6.58 -8.27
CA LYS A 263 18.76 5.75 -9.33
C LYS A 263 17.79 4.74 -8.71
N GLY A 264 16.63 4.57 -9.33
CA GLY A 264 15.58 3.66 -8.85
C GLY A 264 14.51 4.30 -7.96
N LEU A 265 14.67 5.56 -7.52
CA LEU A 265 13.63 6.26 -6.73
C LEU A 265 12.39 6.67 -7.55
N GLY A 266 12.39 6.46 -8.86
CA GLY A 266 11.36 7.02 -9.76
C GLY A 266 11.46 8.54 -9.94
N ILE A 267 12.40 9.22 -9.27
CA ILE A 267 12.67 10.65 -9.45
C ILE A 267 13.27 10.85 -10.84
N ARG A 268 12.42 11.12 -11.85
CA ARG A 268 12.92 11.67 -13.12
C ARG A 268 13.55 13.03 -12.82
N ARG A 269 14.79 13.24 -13.29
CA ARG A 269 15.52 14.52 -13.26
C ARG A 269 14.53 15.66 -13.54
N ASN A 270 14.27 16.52 -12.54
CA ASN A 270 13.34 17.68 -12.55
C ASN A 270 11.84 17.43 -12.27
N GLN A 271 11.41 16.25 -11.82
CA GLN A 271 10.05 16.08 -11.28
C GLN A 271 9.96 16.51 -9.81
N LYS A 272 10.04 17.82 -9.54
CA LYS A 272 9.44 18.40 -8.31
C LYS A 272 7.89 18.39 -8.36
N GLY A 273 7.30 17.79 -9.40
CA GLY A 273 5.89 17.96 -9.79
C GLY A 273 5.00 16.72 -9.69
N GLY A 274 5.47 15.59 -9.15
CA GLY A 274 4.64 14.40 -8.82
C GLY A 274 3.30 14.78 -8.17
N HIS A 275 3.35 15.81 -7.33
CA HIS A 275 2.26 16.35 -6.52
C HIS A 275 1.17 17.12 -7.28
N TYR A 276 1.24 17.32 -8.59
CA TYR A 276 0.18 18.06 -9.30
C TYR A 276 -0.73 17.19 -10.14
N PHE A 277 -0.36 15.96 -10.49
CA PHE A 277 -1.22 15.14 -11.37
C PHE A 277 -2.58 14.85 -10.72
N PHE A 278 -2.59 14.31 -9.49
CA PHE A 278 -3.85 14.02 -8.78
C PHE A 278 -4.60 15.28 -8.36
N LYS A 279 -3.92 16.41 -8.17
CA LYS A 279 -4.57 17.71 -7.96
C LYS A 279 -5.25 18.20 -9.23
N SER A 280 -4.60 18.12 -10.38
CA SER A 280 -5.19 18.51 -11.67
C SER A 280 -6.36 17.61 -12.06
N LEU A 281 -6.29 16.31 -11.77
CA LEU A 281 -7.43 15.41 -11.91
C LEU A 281 -8.58 15.78 -10.96
N ALA A 282 -8.27 16.17 -9.72
CA ALA A 282 -9.28 16.61 -8.77
C ALA A 282 -9.96 17.92 -9.22
N ASP A 283 -9.18 18.87 -9.73
CA ASP A 283 -9.69 20.14 -10.24
C ASP A 283 -10.57 19.92 -11.49
N GLU A 284 -10.11 19.07 -12.41
CA GLU A 284 -10.91 18.66 -13.57
C GLU A 284 -12.24 18.02 -13.12
N ALA A 285 -12.22 17.16 -12.11
CA ALA A 285 -13.41 16.52 -11.58
C ALA A 285 -14.39 17.53 -10.98
N VAL A 286 -13.90 18.56 -10.29
CA VAL A 286 -14.72 19.66 -9.75
C VAL A 286 -15.36 20.45 -10.89
N GLU A 287 -14.57 20.87 -11.88
CA GLU A 287 -15.07 21.61 -13.06
C GLU A 287 -16.15 20.83 -13.81
N GLN A 288 -15.92 19.54 -14.06
CA GLN A 288 -16.87 18.66 -14.76
C GLN A 288 -18.14 18.43 -13.93
N TYR A 289 -18.01 18.27 -12.61
CA TYR A 289 -19.15 18.10 -11.73
C TYR A 289 -20.00 19.38 -11.70
N ASP A 290 -19.39 20.56 -11.66
CA ASP A 290 -20.12 21.83 -11.63
C ASP A 290 -20.95 22.07 -12.90
N GLN A 291 -20.46 21.60 -14.05
CA GLN A 291 -21.15 21.69 -15.35
C GLN A 291 -22.35 20.73 -15.48
N LYS A 292 -22.48 19.71 -14.62
CA LYS A 292 -23.62 18.77 -14.65
C LYS A 292 -24.91 19.43 -14.17
N SER A 293 -26.02 19.03 -14.78
CA SER A 293 -27.36 19.48 -14.38
C SER A 293 -27.76 18.97 -12.98
N PRO A 294 -28.70 19.63 -12.27
CA PRO A 294 -29.16 19.17 -10.96
C PRO A 294 -29.70 17.73 -10.94
N SER A 295 -30.36 17.30 -12.02
CA SER A 295 -30.85 15.92 -12.16
C SER A 295 -29.71 14.91 -12.28
N GLU A 296 -28.66 15.23 -13.03
CA GLU A 296 -27.47 14.37 -13.12
C GLU A 296 -26.75 14.28 -11.77
N LYS A 297 -26.59 15.40 -11.06
CA LYS A 297 -25.99 15.42 -9.71
C LYS A 297 -26.78 14.58 -8.72
N ALA A 298 -28.11 14.58 -8.80
CA ALA A 298 -28.97 13.74 -7.94
C ALA A 298 -28.88 12.24 -8.27
N SER A 299 -28.50 11.88 -9.50
CA SER A 299 -28.40 10.49 -9.97
C SER A 299 -27.07 9.80 -9.66
N MET A 300 -26.09 10.52 -9.09
CA MET A 300 -24.78 9.98 -8.76
C MET A 300 -24.29 10.42 -7.38
N PRO A 301 -23.45 9.62 -6.70
CA PRO A 301 -22.77 10.10 -5.50
C PRO A 301 -21.86 11.28 -5.82
N THR A 302 -21.79 12.24 -4.90
CA THR A 302 -20.83 13.35 -5.01
C THR A 302 -19.39 12.81 -5.01
N PRO A 303 -18.57 13.13 -6.02
CA PRO A 303 -17.18 12.68 -6.07
C PRO A 303 -16.36 13.18 -4.88
N TYR A 304 -15.43 12.35 -4.40
CA TYR A 304 -14.57 12.69 -3.28
C TYR A 304 -13.74 13.96 -3.52
N ALA A 305 -13.27 14.20 -4.76
CA ALA A 305 -12.57 15.42 -5.12
C ALA A 305 -13.40 16.69 -4.85
N VAL A 306 -14.71 16.64 -5.11
CA VAL A 306 -15.65 17.76 -4.87
C VAL A 306 -15.83 17.98 -3.37
N THR A 307 -16.05 16.90 -2.61
CA THR A 307 -16.16 17.00 -1.15
C THR A 307 -14.86 17.52 -0.52
N LEU A 308 -13.71 17.05 -1.02
CA LEU A 308 -12.41 17.47 -0.53
C LEU A 308 -12.13 18.94 -0.84
N ALA A 309 -12.51 19.43 -2.03
CA ALA A 309 -12.41 20.85 -2.37
C ALA A 309 -13.24 21.73 -1.42
N ALA A 310 -14.47 21.30 -1.08
CA ALA A 310 -15.33 22.03 -0.15
C ALA A 310 -14.75 22.08 1.29
N GLU A 311 -14.11 21.01 1.76
CA GLU A 311 -13.48 20.98 3.09
C GLU A 311 -12.07 21.61 3.10
N ALA A 312 -11.44 21.82 1.93
CA ALA A 312 -10.08 22.33 1.81
C ALA A 312 -9.92 23.73 2.44
N GLU A 313 -10.91 24.61 2.23
CA GLU A 313 -10.90 25.97 2.77
C GLU A 313 -10.96 25.98 4.30
N LYS A 314 -11.81 25.13 4.87
CA LYS A 314 -12.04 25.02 6.32
C LYS A 314 -10.80 24.57 7.10
N TYR A 315 -9.97 23.73 6.48
CA TYR A 315 -8.77 23.18 7.11
C TYR A 315 -7.47 23.79 6.56
N HIS A 316 -7.57 24.78 5.66
CA HIS A 316 -6.44 25.44 5.00
C HIS A 316 -5.44 24.45 4.36
N LEU A 317 -5.95 23.43 3.68
CA LEU A 317 -5.11 22.36 3.12
C LEU A 317 -4.30 22.85 1.91
N PRO A 318 -2.97 22.68 1.89
CA PRO A 318 -2.16 23.02 0.73
C PRO A 318 -2.43 22.05 -0.43
N SER A 319 -2.18 22.51 -1.67
CA SER A 319 -2.41 21.70 -2.89
C SER A 319 -1.70 20.34 -2.88
N ALA A 320 -0.53 20.25 -2.25
CA ALA A 320 0.23 19.00 -2.12
C ALA A 320 -0.50 17.95 -1.27
N GLU A 321 -1.25 18.38 -0.25
CA GLU A 321 -2.04 17.49 0.61
C GLU A 321 -3.33 17.06 -0.08
N LEU A 322 -3.99 17.99 -0.78
CA LEU A 322 -5.16 17.66 -1.61
C LEU A 322 -4.82 16.60 -2.65
N SER A 323 -3.69 16.79 -3.35
CA SER A 323 -3.15 15.81 -4.30
C SER A 323 -2.82 14.47 -3.65
N SER A 324 -2.26 14.49 -2.45
CA SER A 324 -1.91 13.27 -1.73
C SER A 324 -3.16 12.51 -1.27
N LEU A 325 -4.19 13.20 -0.81
CA LEU A 325 -5.46 12.59 -0.38
C LEU A 325 -6.21 11.95 -1.56
N THR A 326 -6.31 12.63 -2.71
CA THR A 326 -6.92 12.05 -3.92
C THR A 326 -6.07 10.93 -4.51
N GLY A 327 -4.76 11.11 -4.55
CA GLY A 327 -3.80 10.09 -4.98
C GLY A 327 -3.82 8.84 -4.11
N ASN A 328 -3.96 8.98 -2.79
CA ASN A 328 -4.07 7.86 -1.86
C ASN A 328 -5.32 7.02 -2.12
N LEU A 329 -6.47 7.65 -2.38
CA LEU A 329 -7.71 6.93 -2.71
C LEU A 329 -7.55 6.17 -4.04
N PHE A 330 -7.13 6.88 -5.08
CA PHE A 330 -7.09 6.34 -6.43
C PHE A 330 -5.98 5.30 -6.62
N GLY A 331 -4.76 5.59 -6.19
CA GLY A 331 -3.63 4.69 -6.30
C GLY A 331 -3.79 3.42 -5.46
N ALA A 332 -4.07 3.58 -4.16
CA ALA A 332 -4.11 2.43 -3.26
C ALA A 332 -5.25 1.46 -3.60
N GLY A 333 -6.44 1.96 -3.97
CA GLY A 333 -7.58 1.08 -4.23
C GLY A 333 -7.52 0.37 -5.59
N ALA A 334 -6.78 0.90 -6.58
CA ALA A 334 -6.60 0.27 -7.89
C ALA A 334 -5.69 -0.97 -7.82
N ASP A 335 -4.48 -0.84 -7.27
CA ASP A 335 -3.49 -1.92 -7.22
C ASP A 335 -3.87 -3.03 -6.22
N THR A 336 -4.33 -2.67 -5.01
CA THR A 336 -4.57 -3.65 -3.95
C THR A 336 -5.79 -4.53 -4.19
N SER A 337 -6.91 -3.93 -4.64
CA SER A 337 -8.15 -4.67 -4.89
C SER A 337 -8.01 -5.61 -6.09
N SER A 338 -7.35 -5.15 -7.17
CA SER A 338 -7.09 -5.99 -8.34
C SER A 338 -6.17 -7.16 -7.98
N SER A 339 -5.10 -6.92 -7.23
CA SER A 339 -4.19 -7.97 -6.76
C SER A 339 -4.90 -9.03 -5.90
N THR A 340 -5.84 -8.61 -5.03
CA THR A 340 -6.67 -9.52 -4.23
C THR A 340 -7.56 -10.40 -5.12
N LEU A 341 -8.16 -9.82 -6.16
CA LEU A 341 -9.02 -10.57 -7.08
C LEU A 341 -8.23 -11.50 -8.00
N VAL A 342 -6.99 -11.17 -8.36
CA VAL A 342 -6.10 -12.09 -9.08
C VAL A 342 -5.68 -13.25 -8.18
N THR A 343 -5.42 -13.01 -6.89
CA THR A 343 -5.23 -14.08 -5.88
C THR A 343 -6.45 -15.00 -5.79
N PHE A 344 -7.67 -14.46 -5.85
CA PHE A 344 -8.89 -15.26 -5.92
C PHE A 344 -8.90 -16.22 -7.12
N VAL A 345 -8.54 -15.75 -8.32
CA VAL A 345 -8.48 -16.61 -9.53
C VAL A 345 -7.44 -17.71 -9.35
N LEU A 346 -6.29 -17.41 -8.74
CA LEU A 346 -5.26 -18.40 -8.43
C LEU A 346 -5.78 -19.47 -7.45
N ALA A 347 -6.49 -19.05 -6.39
CA ALA A 347 -7.09 -19.95 -5.41
C ALA A 347 -8.09 -20.91 -6.07
N CYS A 348 -8.96 -20.42 -6.96
CA CYS A 348 -9.90 -21.28 -7.69
C CYS A 348 -9.19 -22.32 -8.58
N CYS A 349 -8.07 -21.95 -9.22
CA CYS A 349 -7.29 -22.87 -10.05
C CYS A 349 -6.54 -23.92 -9.22
N ALA A 350 -5.99 -23.52 -8.08
CA ALA A 350 -5.17 -24.39 -7.23
C ALA A 350 -6.01 -25.30 -6.31
N PHE A 351 -7.19 -24.83 -5.89
CA PHE A 351 -8.05 -25.50 -4.90
C PHE A 351 -9.51 -25.55 -5.39
N PRO A 352 -9.81 -26.32 -6.44
CA PRO A 352 -11.13 -26.37 -7.06
C PRO A 352 -12.22 -26.88 -6.11
N GLU A 353 -11.88 -27.68 -5.09
CA GLU A 353 -12.81 -28.17 -4.08
C GLU A 353 -13.45 -27.03 -3.28
N ALA A 354 -12.69 -25.97 -3.00
CA ALA A 354 -13.21 -24.81 -2.28
C ALA A 354 -14.23 -24.05 -3.14
N MET A 355 -13.97 -23.93 -4.45
CA MET A 355 -14.89 -23.33 -5.41
C MET A 355 -16.18 -24.15 -5.55
N GLN A 356 -16.09 -25.48 -5.61
CA GLN A 356 -17.26 -26.36 -5.74
C GLN A 356 -18.22 -26.25 -4.55
N LYS A 357 -17.70 -26.21 -3.31
CA LYS A 357 -18.51 -25.99 -2.11
C LYS A 357 -19.22 -24.63 -2.15
N ALA A 358 -18.51 -23.57 -2.55
CA ALA A 358 -19.08 -22.23 -2.71
C ALA A 358 -20.18 -22.18 -3.78
N GLN A 359 -19.97 -22.86 -4.90
CA GLN A 359 -20.95 -22.98 -5.97
C GLN A 359 -22.22 -23.71 -5.51
N ALA A 360 -22.09 -24.79 -4.73
CA ALA A 360 -23.25 -25.49 -4.18
C ALA A 360 -24.10 -24.60 -3.26
N GLU A 361 -23.46 -23.78 -2.41
CA GLU A 361 -24.16 -22.80 -1.56
C GLU A 361 -24.88 -21.73 -2.41
N LEU A 362 -24.20 -21.20 -3.44
CA LEU A 362 -24.77 -20.22 -4.36
C LEU A 362 -25.96 -20.79 -5.15
N ASP A 363 -25.89 -22.04 -5.59
CA ASP A 363 -26.98 -22.69 -6.31
C ASP A 363 -28.22 -22.86 -5.41
N ALA A 364 -28.00 -23.23 -4.14
CA ALA A 364 -29.07 -23.43 -3.17
C ALA A 364 -29.78 -22.11 -2.76
N VAL A 365 -29.04 -21.00 -2.66
CA VAL A 365 -29.54 -19.73 -2.11
C VAL A 365 -29.93 -18.74 -3.20
N VAL A 366 -29.13 -18.62 -4.26
CA VAL A 366 -29.29 -17.61 -5.31
C VAL A 366 -29.97 -18.18 -6.55
N GLY A 367 -29.63 -19.41 -6.93
CA GLY A 367 -30.11 -20.06 -8.15
C GLY A 367 -29.50 -19.47 -9.44
N PRO A 368 -29.95 -19.92 -10.62
CA PRO A 368 -29.30 -19.59 -11.90
C PRO A 368 -29.81 -18.30 -12.57
N THR A 369 -30.93 -17.74 -12.11
CA THR A 369 -31.66 -16.69 -12.86
C THR A 369 -31.15 -15.27 -12.61
N ARG A 370 -30.42 -15.04 -11.51
CA ARG A 370 -29.85 -13.73 -11.12
C ARG A 370 -28.47 -13.89 -10.50
N SER A 371 -27.63 -12.86 -10.58
CA SER A 371 -26.36 -12.86 -9.86
C SER A 371 -26.52 -12.56 -8.36
N PRO A 372 -25.52 -12.93 -7.51
CA PRO A 372 -25.55 -12.65 -6.07
C PRO A 372 -25.52 -11.15 -5.75
N HIS A 373 -26.14 -10.78 -4.63
CA HIS A 373 -26.19 -9.43 -4.07
C HIS A 373 -25.84 -9.44 -2.58
N TRP A 374 -25.44 -8.30 -1.99
CA TRP A 374 -25.07 -8.23 -0.56
C TRP A 374 -26.19 -8.67 0.38
N ASP A 375 -27.44 -8.57 -0.04
CA ASP A 375 -28.59 -9.01 0.75
C ASP A 375 -28.65 -10.54 0.91
N ASP A 376 -27.94 -11.28 0.06
CA ASP A 376 -27.78 -12.73 0.19
C ASP A 376 -26.73 -13.12 1.25
N SER A 377 -25.82 -12.20 1.62
CA SER A 377 -24.67 -12.48 2.51
C SER A 377 -25.03 -13.17 3.83
N PRO A 378 -26.13 -12.82 4.54
CA PRO A 378 -26.52 -13.53 5.77
C PRO A 378 -26.80 -15.02 5.57
N ASN A 379 -27.21 -15.43 4.36
CA ASN A 379 -27.54 -16.81 4.00
C ASN A 379 -26.40 -17.51 3.22
N LEU A 380 -25.24 -16.84 3.05
CA LEU A 380 -24.08 -17.38 2.34
C LEU A 380 -22.84 -17.48 3.27
N PRO A 381 -22.91 -18.25 4.38
CA PRO A 381 -21.81 -18.36 5.34
C PRO A 381 -20.52 -18.88 4.72
N TYR A 382 -20.58 -19.81 3.76
CA TYR A 382 -19.39 -20.34 3.10
C TYR A 382 -18.78 -19.31 2.14
N ILE A 383 -19.57 -18.50 1.42
CA ILE A 383 -19.03 -17.37 0.63
C ILE A 383 -18.39 -16.33 1.54
N ASN A 384 -19.00 -16.01 2.68
CA ASN A 384 -18.39 -15.11 3.65
C ASN A 384 -17.03 -15.63 4.13
N ALA A 385 -16.95 -16.93 4.44
CA ALA A 385 -15.71 -17.61 4.77
C ALA A 385 -14.68 -17.61 3.63
N PHE A 386 -15.13 -17.84 2.39
CA PHE A 386 -14.29 -17.87 1.19
C PHE A 386 -13.61 -16.51 0.99
N VAL A 387 -14.36 -15.41 1.11
CA VAL A 387 -13.81 -14.06 0.96
C VAL A 387 -12.79 -13.73 2.06
N LYS A 388 -13.05 -14.16 3.30
CA LYS A 388 -12.07 -14.03 4.39
C LYS A 388 -10.78 -14.80 4.08
N GLU A 389 -10.90 -16.02 3.54
CA GLU A 389 -9.74 -16.82 3.16
C GLU A 389 -8.96 -16.21 1.98
N VAL A 390 -9.63 -15.58 1.00
CA VAL A 390 -8.94 -14.80 -0.06
C VAL A 390 -8.09 -13.68 0.54
N LEU A 391 -8.62 -12.97 1.53
CA LEU A 391 -7.91 -11.87 2.20
C LEU A 391 -6.76 -12.35 3.07
N ARG A 392 -6.84 -13.57 3.64
CA ARG A 392 -5.81 -14.15 4.50
C ARG A 392 -4.71 -14.88 3.72
N TRP A 393 -5.09 -15.80 2.83
CA TRP A 393 -4.20 -16.81 2.24
C TRP A 393 -2.94 -16.22 1.60
N ARG A 394 -3.12 -15.17 0.81
CA ARG A 394 -2.03 -14.40 0.18
C ARG A 394 -2.35 -12.92 0.25
N SER A 395 -2.27 -12.38 1.47
CA SER A 395 -2.45 -10.95 1.76
C SER A 395 -1.60 -10.07 0.85
N VAL A 396 -2.22 -9.07 0.21
CA VAL A 396 -1.52 -8.13 -0.67
C VAL A 396 -0.47 -7.33 0.11
N ALA A 397 -0.86 -6.65 1.19
CA ALA A 397 0.04 -5.88 2.03
C ALA A 397 0.79 -6.79 3.02
N ILE A 398 1.82 -7.48 2.52
CA ILE A 398 2.39 -8.66 3.19
C ILE A 398 3.17 -8.36 4.48
N ILE A 399 3.59 -7.11 4.65
CA ILE A 399 4.18 -6.61 5.90
C ILE A 399 3.24 -5.65 6.65
N GLY A 400 1.93 -5.74 6.42
CA GLY A 400 0.94 -4.96 7.19
C GLY A 400 0.99 -3.44 6.95
N GLY A 401 1.53 -3.02 5.80
CA GLY A 401 1.62 -1.61 5.40
C GLY A 401 2.87 -0.89 5.92
N GLN A 402 2.79 0.42 6.10
CA GLN A 402 3.93 1.24 6.54
C GLN A 402 4.32 0.96 7.99
N PRO A 403 5.63 1.01 8.31
CA PRO A 403 6.09 0.79 9.67
C PRO A 403 5.48 1.79 10.65
N HIS A 404 5.17 1.31 11.84
CA HIS A 404 4.75 2.09 12.97
C HIS A 404 5.96 2.61 13.76
N SER A 405 5.72 3.61 14.59
CA SER A 405 6.70 4.11 15.55
C SER A 405 6.00 4.45 16.86
N PRO A 406 6.57 4.04 18.00
CA PRO A 406 6.10 4.47 19.31
C PRO A 406 6.45 5.95 19.51
N THR A 407 5.57 6.70 20.17
CA THR A 407 5.80 8.11 20.55
C THR A 407 6.54 8.28 21.88
N GLN A 408 6.69 7.19 22.63
CA GLN A 408 7.37 7.13 23.93
C GLN A 408 7.96 5.73 24.12
N ASP A 409 8.92 5.59 25.04
CA ASP A 409 9.40 4.28 25.45
C ASP A 409 8.26 3.47 26.06
N ASP A 410 8.24 2.17 25.75
CA ASP A 410 7.28 1.22 26.30
C ASP A 410 7.99 -0.11 26.62
N THR A 411 7.34 -0.96 27.40
CA THR A 411 7.81 -2.31 27.68
C THR A 411 6.75 -3.33 27.23
N TYR A 412 7.20 -4.39 26.56
CA TYR A 412 6.37 -5.52 26.17
C TYR A 412 7.07 -6.82 26.57
N ASN A 413 6.42 -7.63 27.40
CA ASN A 413 6.96 -8.90 27.92
C ASN A 413 8.40 -8.79 28.48
N GLY A 414 8.68 -7.69 29.19
CA GLY A 414 9.99 -7.42 29.80
C GLY A 414 11.03 -6.81 28.85
N TRP A 415 10.74 -6.72 27.54
CA TRP A 415 11.61 -6.05 26.58
C TRP A 415 11.28 -4.57 26.42
N LEU A 416 12.32 -3.75 26.34
CA LEU A 416 12.21 -2.33 26.01
C LEU A 416 11.90 -2.15 24.51
N ILE A 417 10.91 -1.31 24.22
CA ILE A 417 10.60 -0.81 22.88
C ILE A 417 10.84 0.72 22.91
N PRO A 418 11.98 1.20 22.39
CA PRO A 418 12.35 2.61 22.47
C PRO A 418 11.45 3.51 21.61
N SER A 419 11.21 4.74 22.07
CA SER A 419 10.56 5.79 21.30
C SER A 419 11.23 6.00 19.95
N GLY A 420 10.45 6.23 18.90
CA GLY A 420 10.98 6.49 17.56
C GLY A 420 11.50 5.27 16.80
N CYS A 421 11.55 4.08 17.40
CA CYS A 421 12.01 2.87 16.72
C CYS A 421 11.05 2.46 15.58
N TRP A 422 11.59 1.80 14.56
CA TRP A 422 10.77 1.26 13.47
C TRP A 422 10.09 -0.02 13.95
N ILE A 423 8.78 -0.14 13.77
CA ILE A 423 8.05 -1.37 14.10
C ILE A 423 7.24 -1.83 12.90
N GLN A 424 7.55 -3.02 12.41
CA GLN A 424 6.91 -3.61 11.24
C GLN A 424 6.09 -4.83 11.66
N GLY A 425 4.83 -4.90 11.20
CA GLY A 425 4.04 -6.13 11.30
C GLY A 425 4.42 -7.11 10.19
N ASN A 426 4.56 -8.39 10.48
CA ASN A 426 4.80 -9.41 9.47
C ASN A 426 3.51 -10.17 9.18
N VAL A 427 2.68 -9.63 8.27
CA VAL A 427 1.40 -10.27 7.93
C VAL A 427 1.61 -11.64 7.30
N TRP A 428 2.71 -11.85 6.55
CA TRP A 428 3.11 -13.19 6.10
C TRP A 428 3.20 -14.18 7.27
N ALA A 429 4.05 -13.90 8.25
CA ALA A 429 4.23 -14.78 9.40
C ALA A 429 2.93 -14.96 10.21
N ILE A 430 2.16 -13.88 10.39
CA ILE A 430 0.89 -13.92 11.12
C ILE A 430 -0.14 -14.81 10.42
N HIS A 431 -0.26 -14.72 9.08
CA HIS A 431 -1.21 -15.53 8.31
C HIS A 431 -0.69 -16.93 8.02
N HIS A 432 0.62 -17.19 8.17
CA HIS A 432 1.23 -18.52 8.03
C HIS A 432 1.51 -19.20 9.38
N ASN A 433 1.05 -18.63 10.49
CA ASN A 433 1.22 -19.25 11.79
C ASN A 433 0.24 -20.43 11.94
N GLU A 434 0.77 -21.65 11.98
CA GLU A 434 -0.02 -22.89 12.10
C GLU A 434 -0.88 -22.97 13.38
N ARG A 435 -0.55 -22.18 14.41
CA ARG A 435 -1.36 -22.11 15.64
C ARG A 435 -2.77 -21.59 15.35
N GLU A 436 -2.88 -20.56 14.51
CA GLU A 436 -4.16 -19.99 14.08
C GLU A 436 -4.65 -20.58 12.76
N PHE A 437 -3.73 -20.93 11.85
CA PHE A 437 -4.06 -21.39 10.51
C PHE A 437 -3.33 -22.70 10.19
N PRO A 438 -3.84 -23.86 10.65
CA PRO A 438 -3.28 -25.16 10.29
C PRO A 438 -3.25 -25.32 8.76
N ASP A 439 -2.15 -25.87 8.24
CA ASP A 439 -1.89 -25.97 6.79
C ASP A 439 -2.11 -24.61 6.09
N PRO A 440 -1.27 -23.59 6.39
CA PRO A 440 -1.55 -22.20 6.04
C PRO A 440 -1.50 -21.92 4.53
N ASP A 441 -0.78 -22.76 3.78
CA ASP A 441 -0.63 -22.68 2.33
C ASP A 441 -1.79 -23.30 1.57
N ARG A 442 -2.62 -24.11 2.24
CA ARG A 442 -3.88 -24.60 1.68
C ARG A 442 -4.97 -23.53 1.78
N PHE A 443 -5.58 -23.21 0.65
CA PHE A 443 -6.76 -22.37 0.61
C PHE A 443 -7.97 -23.16 1.15
N CYS A 444 -8.43 -22.84 2.35
CA CYS A 444 -9.53 -23.55 2.98
C CYS A 444 -10.49 -22.57 3.65
N PRO A 445 -11.69 -22.31 3.10
CA PRO A 445 -12.67 -21.45 3.76
C PRO A 445 -13.19 -22.03 5.09
N ASP A 446 -13.18 -23.35 5.27
CA ASP A 446 -13.78 -24.03 6.43
C ASP A 446 -13.17 -23.57 7.78
N ARG A 447 -11.95 -23.02 7.82
CA ARG A 447 -11.34 -22.41 9.03
C ARG A 447 -12.10 -21.19 9.58
N TYR A 448 -13.00 -20.60 8.80
CA TYR A 448 -13.85 -19.49 9.24
C TYR A 448 -15.27 -19.91 9.64
N ILE A 449 -15.58 -21.21 9.59
CA ILE A 449 -16.88 -21.75 10.00
C ILE A 449 -16.79 -22.19 11.47
N GLU A 450 -17.60 -21.56 12.32
CA GLU A 450 -17.65 -21.91 13.75
C GLU A 450 -18.10 -23.37 13.92
N GLY A 451 -17.41 -24.09 14.80
CA GLY A 451 -17.63 -25.53 15.03
C GLY A 451 -16.88 -26.47 14.06
N HIS A 452 -16.26 -25.95 13.00
CA HIS A 452 -15.39 -26.77 12.14
C HIS A 452 -14.06 -27.11 12.84
N GLU A 453 -13.47 -28.27 12.56
CA GLU A 453 -12.23 -28.74 13.21
C GLU A 453 -11.01 -27.82 12.97
N LEU A 454 -11.02 -27.07 11.88
CA LEU A 454 -9.98 -26.11 11.50
C LEU A 454 -10.18 -24.73 12.12
N TYR A 455 -11.31 -24.48 12.78
CA TYR A 455 -11.58 -23.20 13.42
C TYR A 455 -10.62 -22.97 14.59
N ARG A 456 -10.00 -21.78 14.62
CA ARG A 456 -9.12 -21.33 15.70
C ARG A 456 -9.51 -19.92 16.11
N LYS A 457 -9.30 -19.60 17.39
CA LYS A 457 -9.51 -18.24 17.88
C LYS A 457 -8.44 -17.31 17.31
N PHE A 458 -8.85 -16.08 17.00
CA PHE A 458 -7.98 -15.04 16.49
C PHE A 458 -8.26 -13.74 17.28
N PRO A 459 -7.26 -12.92 17.63
CA PRO A 459 -7.45 -11.76 18.52
C PRO A 459 -8.26 -10.59 17.94
N GLY A 460 -8.74 -10.68 16.70
CA GLY A 460 -9.59 -9.65 16.07
C GLY A 460 -10.79 -10.26 15.36
N ASP A 461 -11.91 -9.54 15.38
CA ASP A 461 -13.24 -10.02 14.94
C ASP A 461 -13.29 -10.49 13.48
N ARG A 462 -12.37 -10.00 12.64
CA ARG A 462 -12.29 -10.37 11.23
C ARG A 462 -11.68 -11.76 11.02
N GLY A 463 -10.86 -12.24 11.94
CA GLY A 463 -10.10 -13.49 11.80
C GLY A 463 -8.90 -13.39 10.83
N TYR A 464 -8.47 -12.17 10.48
CA TYR A 464 -7.26 -11.87 9.71
C TYR A 464 -6.79 -10.44 10.01
N MET A 465 -5.65 -10.04 9.45
CA MET A 465 -4.94 -8.76 9.72
C MET A 465 -4.45 -8.04 8.44
N THR A 466 -5.06 -8.34 7.30
CA THR A 466 -4.71 -7.82 5.96
C THR A 466 -4.76 -6.29 5.86
N PHE A 467 -5.60 -5.63 6.67
CA PHE A 467 -5.81 -4.17 6.62
C PHE A 467 -4.99 -3.38 7.65
N GLY A 468 -4.03 -4.01 8.32
CA GLY A 468 -3.26 -3.39 9.39
C GLY A 468 -4.07 -3.22 10.67
N TRP A 469 -3.67 -2.26 11.51
CA TRP A 469 -4.09 -2.23 12.91
C TRP A 469 -4.38 -0.82 13.46
N GLY A 470 -5.23 -0.78 14.49
CA GLY A 470 -5.50 0.35 15.35
C GLY A 470 -5.82 1.63 14.58
N ARG A 471 -5.28 2.75 15.05
CA ARG A 471 -5.49 4.08 14.46
C ARG A 471 -5.01 4.21 13.01
N ARG A 472 -4.18 3.29 12.53
CA ARG A 472 -3.62 3.29 11.17
C ARG A 472 -4.20 2.19 10.29
N VAL A 473 -5.25 1.50 10.74
CA VAL A 473 -6.01 0.53 9.93
C VAL A 473 -6.39 1.14 8.58
N CYS A 474 -6.40 0.35 7.51
CA CYS A 474 -6.68 0.84 6.16
C CYS A 474 -7.96 1.69 6.09
N SER A 475 -7.86 2.92 5.56
CA SER A 475 -9.03 3.80 5.41
C SER A 475 -10.09 3.19 4.47
N GLY A 476 -9.64 2.43 3.46
CA GLY A 476 -10.48 1.81 2.44
C GLY A 476 -10.95 0.39 2.77
N GLN A 477 -10.76 -0.11 3.99
CA GLN A 477 -11.12 -1.49 4.35
C GLN A 477 -12.57 -1.84 4.00
N ALA A 478 -13.53 -0.99 4.38
CA ALA A 478 -14.94 -1.25 4.10
C ALA A 478 -15.23 -1.32 2.59
N LEU A 479 -14.62 -0.42 1.81
CA LEU A 479 -14.76 -0.40 0.35
C LEU A 479 -14.19 -1.67 -0.29
N ALA A 480 -13.00 -2.09 0.15
CA ALA A 480 -12.31 -3.27 -0.34
C ALA A 480 -13.06 -4.56 0.02
N GLU A 481 -13.49 -4.73 1.27
CA GLU A 481 -14.27 -5.90 1.71
C GLU A 481 -15.59 -5.99 0.94
N GLN A 482 -16.32 -4.89 0.80
CA GLN A 482 -17.61 -4.86 0.08
C GLN A 482 -17.46 -5.23 -1.40
N GLY A 483 -16.46 -4.65 -2.08
CA GLY A 483 -16.20 -4.89 -3.51
C GLY A 483 -15.64 -6.29 -3.78
N THR A 484 -14.75 -6.77 -2.91
CA THR A 484 -14.20 -8.13 -2.99
C THR A 484 -15.31 -9.16 -2.83
N TRP A 485 -16.19 -8.97 -1.83
CA TRP A 485 -17.28 -9.91 -1.57
C TRP A 485 -18.19 -10.10 -2.79
N VAL A 486 -18.72 -9.00 -3.35
CA VAL A 486 -19.67 -9.11 -4.48
C VAL A 486 -19.02 -9.65 -5.74
N THR A 487 -17.76 -9.29 -5.98
CA THR A 487 -17.03 -9.73 -7.17
C THR A 487 -16.69 -11.21 -7.08
N VAL A 488 -16.19 -11.68 -5.93
CA VAL A 488 -15.90 -13.10 -5.68
C VAL A 488 -17.18 -13.94 -5.77
N ALA A 489 -18.24 -13.54 -5.07
CA ALA A 489 -19.53 -14.25 -5.09
C ALA A 489 -20.08 -14.38 -6.52
N ARG A 490 -20.06 -13.29 -7.30
CA ARG A 490 -20.54 -13.28 -8.68
C ARG A 490 -19.69 -14.13 -9.62
N LEU A 491 -18.36 -14.10 -9.48
CA LEU A 491 -17.49 -14.90 -10.32
C LEU A 491 -17.59 -16.39 -10.00
N LEU A 492 -17.72 -16.77 -8.73
CA LEU A 492 -18.00 -18.14 -8.31
C LEU A 492 -19.36 -18.63 -8.83
N TRP A 493 -20.39 -17.78 -8.77
CA TRP A 493 -21.72 -18.06 -9.30
C TRP A 493 -21.70 -18.22 -10.83
N GLY A 494 -20.96 -17.36 -11.53
CA GLY A 494 -20.98 -17.28 -12.99
C GLY A 494 -20.11 -18.32 -13.70
N PHE A 495 -18.98 -18.71 -13.10
CA PHE A 495 -17.90 -19.38 -13.81
C PHE A 495 -17.32 -20.59 -13.07
N THR A 496 -16.88 -21.56 -13.86
CA THR A 496 -15.88 -22.56 -13.46
C THR A 496 -14.52 -22.05 -13.89
N ILE A 497 -13.65 -21.76 -12.92
CA ILE A 497 -12.27 -21.31 -13.13
C ILE A 497 -11.34 -22.48 -12.84
N LYS A 498 -10.55 -22.92 -13.83
CA LYS A 498 -9.67 -24.09 -13.71
C LYS A 498 -8.32 -23.85 -14.38
N LYS A 499 -7.36 -24.73 -14.09
CA LYS A 499 -6.04 -24.74 -14.73
C LYS A 499 -6.19 -24.77 -16.26
N ALA A 500 -5.35 -24.00 -16.95
CA ALA A 500 -5.29 -24.07 -18.40
C ALA A 500 -4.76 -25.43 -18.87
N ARG A 501 -5.14 -25.86 -20.07
CA ARG A 501 -4.57 -27.03 -20.72
C ARG A 501 -3.53 -26.65 -21.77
N ASP A 502 -2.49 -27.45 -21.87
CA ASP A 502 -1.50 -27.31 -22.93
C ASP A 502 -2.12 -27.74 -24.27
N GLU A 503 -2.01 -26.88 -25.29
CA GLU A 503 -2.67 -27.06 -26.59
C GLU A 503 -2.17 -28.29 -27.35
N LYS A 504 -0.93 -28.75 -27.09
CA LYS A 504 -0.31 -29.87 -27.80
C LYS A 504 -0.55 -31.21 -27.10
N THR A 505 -0.59 -31.20 -25.78
CA THR A 505 -0.62 -32.41 -24.95
C THR A 505 -1.95 -32.64 -24.24
N GLY A 506 -2.81 -31.62 -24.14
CA GLY A 506 -4.10 -31.67 -23.43
C GLY A 506 -3.98 -31.76 -21.90
N LYS A 507 -2.75 -31.80 -21.37
CA LYS A 507 -2.47 -31.87 -19.93
C LYS A 507 -2.69 -30.52 -19.27
N GLU A 508 -3.08 -30.55 -18.00
CA GLU A 508 -3.24 -29.35 -17.20
C GLU A 508 -1.86 -28.71 -16.92
N ILE A 509 -1.81 -27.40 -17.04
CA ILE A 509 -0.67 -26.58 -16.69
C ILE A 509 -0.81 -26.23 -15.21
N ASP A 510 0.12 -26.71 -14.39
CA ASP A 510 0.12 -26.40 -12.97
C ASP A 510 0.34 -24.92 -12.71
N VAL A 511 -0.31 -24.44 -11.65
CA VAL A 511 -0.17 -23.07 -11.16
C VAL A 511 0.70 -23.09 -9.90
N ASP A 512 1.69 -22.19 -9.83
CA ASP A 512 2.56 -22.06 -8.66
C ASP A 512 1.95 -21.10 -7.64
N ILE A 513 1.57 -21.63 -6.48
CA ILE A 513 0.96 -20.86 -5.38
C ILE A 513 1.94 -19.91 -4.65
N PHE A 514 3.23 -19.98 -4.99
CA PHE A 514 4.30 -19.11 -4.46
C PHE A 514 4.83 -18.11 -5.49
N ALA A 515 4.39 -18.20 -6.75
CA ALA A 515 4.74 -17.29 -7.84
C ALA A 515 4.06 -15.92 -7.68
N TYR A 516 4.58 -15.15 -6.73
CA TYR A 516 4.17 -13.79 -6.40
C TYR A 516 5.32 -12.81 -6.64
N THR A 517 4.96 -11.59 -7.04
CA THR A 517 5.88 -10.47 -7.17
C THR A 517 6.59 -10.14 -5.85
N ASN A 518 7.71 -9.44 -5.94
CA ASN A 518 8.36 -8.82 -4.78
C ASN A 518 7.64 -7.52 -4.38
N GLY A 519 8.08 -6.90 -3.29
CA GLY A 519 7.55 -5.62 -2.80
C GLY A 519 6.56 -5.78 -1.65
N LEU A 520 6.15 -4.65 -1.07
CA LEU A 520 5.18 -4.64 0.05
C LEU A 520 3.78 -5.11 -0.41
N ASN A 521 3.38 -4.75 -1.62
CA ASN A 521 2.15 -5.21 -2.26
C ASN A 521 2.49 -6.39 -3.17
N MET A 522 2.25 -7.61 -2.71
CA MET A 522 2.44 -8.79 -3.54
C MET A 522 1.19 -9.10 -4.37
N ARG A 523 1.42 -9.57 -5.59
CA ARG A 523 0.37 -10.10 -6.47
C ARG A 523 0.86 -11.34 -7.21
N PRO A 524 -0.04 -12.23 -7.65
CA PRO A 524 0.36 -13.35 -8.48
C PRO A 524 1.05 -12.87 -9.76
N VAL A 525 2.13 -13.56 -10.14
CA VAL A 525 2.70 -13.45 -11.47
C VAL A 525 1.64 -13.94 -12.47
N PRO A 526 1.45 -13.28 -13.64
CA PRO A 526 0.45 -13.72 -14.61
C PRO A 526 0.59 -15.19 -14.98
N PHE A 527 -0.52 -15.93 -14.92
CA PHE A 527 -0.61 -17.34 -15.27
C PHE A 527 -1.80 -17.57 -16.21
N ARG A 528 -1.82 -18.71 -16.91
CA ARG A 528 -2.94 -19.08 -17.79
C ARG A 528 -3.98 -19.86 -17.01
N CYS A 529 -5.25 -19.56 -17.23
CA CYS A 529 -6.38 -20.32 -16.71
C CYS A 529 -7.50 -20.42 -17.75
N GLU A 530 -8.38 -21.40 -17.58
CA GLU A 530 -9.62 -21.55 -18.32
C GLU A 530 -10.78 -21.05 -17.46
N ILE A 531 -11.54 -20.09 -18.01
CA ILE A 531 -12.71 -19.49 -17.35
C ILE A 531 -13.93 -19.80 -18.23
N LEU A 532 -14.81 -20.66 -17.74
CA LEU A 532 -15.95 -21.17 -18.49
C LEU A 532 -17.25 -20.82 -17.75
N PRO A 533 -18.28 -20.31 -18.43
CA PRO A 533 -19.58 -20.14 -17.79
C PRO A 533 -20.13 -21.51 -17.35
N ARG A 534 -20.81 -21.54 -16.20
CA ARG A 534 -21.28 -22.79 -15.60
C ARG A 534 -22.44 -23.42 -16.37
N THR A 535 -23.43 -22.61 -16.77
CA THR A 535 -24.60 -23.04 -17.55
C THR A 535 -24.99 -21.97 -18.57
N GLU A 536 -25.80 -22.34 -19.56
CA GLU A 536 -26.29 -21.38 -20.55
C GLU A 536 -27.27 -20.37 -19.94
N GLU A 537 -28.12 -20.80 -19.00
CA GLU A 537 -29.01 -19.88 -18.26
C GLU A 537 -28.24 -18.81 -17.48
N ILE A 538 -27.15 -19.22 -16.81
CA ILE A 538 -26.26 -18.29 -16.11
C ILE A 538 -25.55 -17.36 -17.10
N ARG A 539 -25.11 -17.87 -18.26
CA ARG A 539 -24.54 -17.04 -19.33
C ARG A 539 -25.52 -15.96 -19.78
N GLU A 540 -26.77 -16.32 -20.07
CA GLU A 540 -27.81 -15.38 -20.47
C GLU A 540 -28.08 -14.33 -19.39
N ALA A 541 -28.11 -14.74 -18.12
CA ALA A 541 -28.24 -13.82 -16.99
C ALA A 541 -27.06 -12.85 -16.89
N ILE A 542 -25.81 -13.31 -17.06
CA ILE A 542 -24.62 -12.46 -17.09
C ILE A 542 -24.70 -11.44 -18.23
N VAL A 543 -25.09 -11.86 -19.44
CA VAL A 543 -25.23 -10.94 -20.59
C VAL A 543 -26.27 -9.87 -20.30
N ARG A 544 -27.47 -10.29 -19.87
CA ARG A 544 -28.58 -9.38 -19.54
C ARG A 544 -28.20 -8.37 -18.46
N GLU A 545 -27.64 -8.84 -17.35
CA GLU A 545 -27.26 -7.98 -16.23
C GLU A 545 -26.05 -7.10 -16.56
N GLY A 546 -25.09 -7.60 -17.34
CA GLY A 546 -23.93 -6.84 -17.80
C GLY A 546 -24.33 -5.67 -18.71
N GLU A 547 -25.27 -5.88 -19.63
CA GLU A 547 -25.80 -4.81 -20.47
C GLU A 547 -26.61 -3.77 -19.68
N GLN A 548 -27.39 -4.20 -18.69
CA GLN A 548 -28.07 -3.30 -17.76
C GLN A 548 -27.07 -2.47 -16.95
N ALA A 549 -26.00 -3.10 -16.45
CA ALA A 549 -24.95 -2.43 -15.72
C ALA A 549 -24.22 -1.39 -16.58
N LEU A 550 -23.90 -1.72 -17.83
CA LEU A 550 -23.31 -0.76 -18.77
C LEU A 550 -24.21 0.46 -19.00
N ARG A 551 -25.53 0.26 -19.10
CA ARG A 551 -26.48 1.40 -19.20
C ARG A 551 -26.50 2.25 -17.93
N GLY A 552 -26.51 1.63 -16.75
CA GLY A 552 -26.47 2.34 -15.47
C GLY A 552 -25.18 3.13 -15.25
N LEU A 553 -24.06 2.63 -15.76
CA LEU A 553 -22.74 3.27 -15.63
C LEU A 553 -22.50 4.43 -16.61
N LYS A 554 -23.34 4.61 -17.63
CA LYS A 554 -23.16 5.68 -18.64
C LYS A 554 -23.09 7.09 -18.05
N VAL A 555 -23.74 7.35 -16.92
CA VAL A 555 -23.69 8.65 -16.23
C VAL A 555 -22.27 9.06 -15.81
N HIS A 556 -21.37 8.07 -15.70
CA HIS A 556 -19.97 8.23 -15.32
C HIS A 556 -19.00 8.17 -16.51
N ASP A 557 -19.47 7.89 -17.73
CA ASP A 557 -18.58 7.81 -18.89
C ASP A 557 -17.97 9.19 -19.18
N GLY A 558 -16.66 9.21 -19.36
CA GLY A 558 -15.91 10.42 -19.64
C GLY A 558 -14.41 10.16 -19.81
N GLU A 559 -13.76 11.02 -20.58
CA GLU A 559 -12.29 11.00 -20.76
C GLU A 559 -11.66 12.12 -19.95
N SER A 560 -10.49 11.85 -19.36
CA SER A 560 -9.70 12.89 -18.70
C SER A 560 -8.81 13.60 -19.72
N LYS A 561 -8.69 14.92 -19.58
CA LYS A 561 -7.73 15.76 -20.32
C LYS A 561 -6.29 15.41 -19.97
N TYR A 562 -6.05 14.81 -18.80
CA TYR A 562 -4.71 14.55 -18.27
C TYR A 562 -4.36 13.06 -18.32
N ARG A 563 -3.17 12.76 -18.85
CA ARG A 563 -2.53 11.43 -18.78
C ARG A 563 -1.18 11.58 -18.11
N MET A 564 -0.81 10.71 -17.17
CA MET A 564 0.41 10.91 -16.37
C MET A 564 1.68 10.85 -17.25
N SER A 565 1.68 10.03 -18.31
CA SER A 565 2.77 9.94 -19.30
C SER A 565 3.03 11.27 -20.03
N THR A 566 1.98 11.99 -20.42
CA THR A 566 2.09 13.25 -21.17
C THR A 566 2.02 14.48 -20.28
N PHE A 567 1.45 14.38 -19.08
CA PHE A 567 1.22 15.50 -18.16
C PHE A 567 2.51 16.28 -17.91
N TYR A 568 3.59 15.61 -17.52
CA TYR A 568 4.86 16.28 -17.24
C TYR A 568 5.54 16.87 -18.47
N GLN A 569 5.28 16.32 -19.66
CA GLN A 569 5.79 16.87 -20.92
C GLN A 569 4.99 18.11 -21.31
N GLN A 570 3.66 18.05 -21.26
CA GLN A 570 2.75 19.12 -21.60
C GLN A 570 2.82 20.29 -20.61
N THR A 571 2.94 20.02 -19.31
CA THR A 571 3.16 21.04 -18.28
C THR A 571 4.49 21.76 -18.50
N ARG A 572 5.54 21.04 -18.93
CA ARG A 572 6.83 21.64 -19.26
C ARG A 572 6.79 22.47 -20.56
N GLU A 573 5.98 22.07 -21.54
CA GLU A 573 5.75 22.85 -22.76
C GLU A 573 4.88 24.09 -22.54
N LYS A 574 3.90 24.02 -21.63
CA LYS A 574 3.08 25.16 -21.20
C LYS A 574 3.88 26.16 -20.35
N LEU A 575 4.69 25.66 -19.41
CA LEU A 575 5.55 26.46 -18.54
C LEU A 575 6.90 26.78 -19.22
N LYS A 576 6.92 27.46 -20.38
CA LYS A 576 8.16 28.04 -20.96
C LYS A 576 8.76 29.17 -20.10
N GLU A 577 8.68 29.03 -18.78
CA GLU A 577 9.00 29.97 -17.74
C GLU A 577 9.55 29.20 -16.54
N GLU A 578 10.76 29.55 -16.10
CA GLU A 578 11.41 29.00 -14.91
C GLU A 578 11.05 29.87 -13.69
N VAL A 579 10.59 29.26 -12.61
CA VAL A 579 10.31 29.95 -11.35
C VAL A 579 11.62 30.06 -10.56
N ARG A 580 12.12 31.29 -10.38
CA ARG A 580 13.27 31.61 -9.52
C ARG A 580 12.81 32.44 -8.34
N LEU A 581 13.35 32.14 -7.16
CA LEU A 581 13.22 33.01 -6.00
C LEU A 581 14.32 34.07 -6.09
N ASP A 582 13.97 35.35 -5.94
CA ASP A 582 14.97 36.41 -5.81
C ASP A 582 15.72 36.32 -4.47
N GLU A 583 16.79 37.10 -4.29
CA GLU A 583 17.59 37.11 -3.05
C GLU A 583 16.78 37.51 -1.79
N LYS A 584 15.54 38.01 -1.97
CA LYS A 584 14.61 38.39 -0.91
C LYS A 584 13.48 37.37 -0.72
N GLY A 585 13.49 36.26 -1.46
CA GLY A 585 12.52 35.17 -1.33
C GLY A 585 11.20 35.38 -2.07
N ASN A 586 11.10 36.37 -2.96
CA ASN A 586 9.91 36.58 -3.78
C ASN A 586 9.96 35.73 -5.05
N VAL A 587 8.79 35.24 -5.48
CA VAL A 587 8.63 34.42 -6.69
C VAL A 587 8.76 35.28 -7.94
N GLN A 588 9.83 35.09 -8.73
CA GLN A 588 9.97 35.63 -10.08
C GLN A 588 9.81 34.53 -11.14
N ILE A 589 9.07 34.86 -12.20
CA ILE A 589 8.81 33.98 -13.34
C ILE A 589 9.67 34.47 -14.51
N VAL A 590 10.63 33.67 -14.97
CA VAL A 590 11.57 34.06 -16.04
C VAL A 590 11.35 33.21 -17.29
N LYS A 591 10.99 33.84 -18.42
CA LYS A 591 10.88 33.16 -19.73
C LYS A 591 12.26 32.71 -20.22
N ILE A 592 12.41 31.42 -20.49
CA ILE A 592 13.62 30.88 -21.12
C ILE A 592 13.55 31.20 -22.61
N LYS A 593 14.35 32.17 -23.09
CA LYS A 593 14.63 32.30 -24.53
C LYS A 593 15.65 31.22 -24.92
N LYS A 594 15.41 30.60 -26.08
CA LYS A 594 16.19 29.50 -26.66
C LYS A 594 17.69 29.78 -26.70
#